data_AF-A0A109W4D1-F1
#
_entry.id   AF-A0A109W4D1-F1
#
_cell.length_a   1.000
_cell.length_b   1.000
_cell.length_c   1.000
_cell.angle_alpha   90.00
_cell.angle_beta   90.00
_cell.angle_gamma   90.00
#
_symmetry.space_group_name_H-M   'P 1'
#
loop_
_entity.id
_entity.type
_entity.pdbx_description
1 polymer ?
#
loop_
_entity_poly.entity_id
_entity_poly.type
_entity_poly.pdbx_seq_one_letter_code
_entity_poly.pdbx_strand_id
1 'polypeptide(L)'
;MPLILFNTKLQNPDLTLPRIHPLRPERSGDPFPSSDVILLSVQEGNILRVAMYYPEMDELEQQIDYWNGSGIDVTGLPAALLRDEGDSAIFGDNLILKPYVRPHAFLGSEEWPYGIWWQRVHGNYYRVIVYRRWIICSEYLMTEKDGQDVTWFLGEGFDTPGWKPFSGYWGGNVTLYPAQGIYTLVPVMEKDLPPDFPEGLVRWIP
;
A
#
# COMPACT_ATOMS: atom_id res chain seq x y z
N MET A 1 16.36 4.50 1.75
CA MET A 1 15.34 4.40 2.82
C MET A 1 14.75 3.00 2.75
N PRO A 2 14.53 2.28 3.86
CA PRO A 2 13.88 0.98 3.83
C PRO A 2 12.51 1.08 3.16
N LEU A 3 12.13 0.04 2.41
CA LEU A 3 10.74 -0.18 2.04
C LEU A 3 9.96 -0.53 3.31
N ILE A 4 8.87 0.19 3.57
CA ILE A 4 8.01 -0.08 4.72
C ILE A 4 6.74 -0.77 4.25
N LEU A 5 6.33 -1.85 4.91
CA LEU A 5 5.08 -2.56 4.61
C LEU A 5 4.22 -2.60 5.88
N PHE A 6 2.93 -2.34 5.75
CA PHE A 6 1.98 -2.48 6.87
C PHE A 6 1.58 -3.95 7.01
N ASN A 7 1.64 -4.48 8.23
CA ASN A 7 1.16 -5.83 8.50
C ASN A 7 -0.37 -5.82 8.60
N THR A 8 -1.04 -6.69 7.84
CA THR A 8 -2.51 -6.79 7.86
C THR A 8 -3.05 -7.38 9.16
N LYS A 9 -2.23 -8.16 9.89
CA LYS A 9 -2.56 -8.71 11.21
C LYS A 9 -1.88 -7.89 12.28
N LEU A 10 -2.64 -6.98 12.87
CA LEU A 10 -2.11 -5.90 13.66
C LEU A 10 -2.49 -6.10 15.13
N GLN A 11 -1.73 -6.95 15.82
CA GLN A 11 -1.90 -7.12 17.26
C GLN A 11 -0.99 -6.13 18.00
N ASN A 12 -1.60 -5.14 18.66
CA ASN A 12 -0.94 -4.11 19.47
C ASN A 12 0.09 -3.29 18.66
N PRO A 13 -0.33 -2.40 17.75
CA PRO A 13 0.58 -1.49 17.07
C PRO A 13 1.44 -0.77 18.10
N ASP A 14 2.76 -0.71 17.88
CA ASP A 14 3.62 0.13 18.69
C ASP A 14 3.27 1.60 18.39
N LEU A 15 2.41 2.16 19.24
CA LEU A 15 1.90 3.52 19.12
C LEU A 15 2.99 4.60 19.25
N THR A 16 4.23 4.20 19.56
CA THR A 16 5.38 5.11 19.63
C THR A 16 6.09 5.32 18.29
N LEU A 17 5.65 4.64 17.22
CA LEU A 17 6.15 4.93 15.88
C LEU A 17 5.83 6.39 15.52
N PRO A 18 6.83 7.18 15.05
CA PRO A 18 6.67 8.63 14.83
C PRO A 18 5.62 8.99 13.76
N ARG A 19 5.02 7.99 13.13
CA ARG A 19 4.15 8.03 11.95
C ARG A 19 2.67 7.82 12.28
N ILE A 20 2.35 7.76 13.57
CA ILE A 20 0.99 7.59 14.07
C ILE A 20 0.42 8.97 14.33
N HIS A 21 -0.70 9.26 13.67
CA HIS A 21 -1.36 10.55 13.77
C HIS A 21 -2.28 10.57 14.98
N PRO A 22 -2.18 11.56 15.86
CA PRO A 22 -3.18 11.80 16.89
C PRO A 22 -4.57 11.96 16.27
N LEU A 23 -5.60 11.59 17.01
CA LEU A 23 -6.98 11.85 16.57
C LEU A 23 -7.19 13.37 16.42
N ARG A 24 -7.72 13.78 15.26
CA ARG A 24 -8.16 15.16 15.05
C ARG A 24 -9.57 15.35 15.63
N PRO A 25 -9.78 16.27 16.59
CA PRO A 25 -11.12 16.59 17.07
C PRO A 25 -11.89 17.36 15.99
N GLU A 26 -13.19 17.07 15.85
CA GLU A 26 -14.11 17.86 15.03
C GLU A 26 -14.20 19.29 15.57
N ARG A 27 -14.13 20.29 14.69
CA ARG A 27 -14.21 21.71 15.04
C ARG A 27 -15.41 22.38 14.38
N SER A 28 -15.96 23.38 15.08
CA SER A 28 -17.02 24.22 14.51
C SER A 28 -16.50 24.93 13.25
N GLY A 29 -17.21 24.74 12.13
CA GLY A 29 -16.82 25.26 10.81
C GLY A 29 -16.05 24.28 9.94
N ASP A 30 -15.78 23.06 10.43
CA ASP A 30 -15.30 21.99 9.56
C ASP A 30 -16.33 21.72 8.46
N PRO A 31 -15.89 21.58 7.19
CA PRO A 31 -16.82 21.33 6.09
C PRO A 31 -17.49 19.96 6.19
N PHE A 32 -16.88 19.01 6.92
CA PHE A 32 -17.35 17.63 7.10
C PHE A 32 -16.94 17.09 8.47
N PRO A 33 -17.76 16.21 9.10
CA PRO A 33 -17.41 15.55 10.35
C PRO A 33 -16.30 14.51 10.16
N SER A 34 -15.41 14.41 11.16
CA SER A 34 -14.30 13.45 11.19
C SER A 34 -14.69 12.10 11.81
N SER A 35 -14.02 11.02 11.40
CA SER A 35 -14.11 9.71 12.07
C SER A 35 -13.13 9.59 13.25
N ASP A 36 -13.38 8.62 14.13
CA ASP A 36 -12.53 8.29 15.29
C ASP A 36 -11.43 7.26 14.95
N VAL A 37 -11.11 7.12 13.66
CA VAL A 37 -10.08 6.19 13.17
C VAL A 37 -8.69 6.77 13.41
N ILE A 38 -7.77 5.93 13.89
CA ILE A 38 -6.35 6.28 13.97
C ILE A 38 -5.71 6.03 12.61
N LEU A 39 -5.00 7.04 12.10
CA LEU A 39 -4.25 6.95 10.85
C LEU A 39 -2.76 6.72 11.14
N LEU A 40 -2.17 5.76 10.45
CA LEU A 40 -0.72 5.55 10.38
C LEU A 40 -0.26 5.89 8.97
N SER A 41 0.81 6.66 8.80
CA SER A 41 1.25 7.05 7.45
C SER A 41 2.72 6.85 7.15
N VAL A 42 3.02 6.60 5.88
CA VAL A 42 4.38 6.51 5.34
C VAL A 42 4.47 7.37 4.10
N GLN A 43 5.30 8.42 4.15
CA GLN A 43 5.60 9.25 2.98
C GLN A 43 6.64 8.57 2.08
N GLU A 44 6.33 8.43 0.80
CA GLU A 44 7.19 7.91 -0.27
C GLU A 44 7.19 8.88 -1.47
N GLY A 45 8.18 9.76 -1.53
CA GLY A 45 8.17 10.85 -2.52
C GLY A 45 6.92 11.71 -2.33
N ASN A 46 6.05 11.76 -3.33
CA ASN A 46 4.78 12.49 -3.28
C ASN A 46 3.57 11.61 -2.90
N ILE A 47 3.79 10.35 -2.54
CA ILE A 47 2.72 9.44 -2.12
C ILE A 47 2.73 9.29 -0.61
N LEU A 48 1.63 9.66 0.03
CA LEU A 48 1.38 9.37 1.43
C LEU A 48 0.55 8.10 1.52
N ARG A 49 1.16 7.00 1.94
CA ARG A 49 0.45 5.74 2.19
C ARG A 49 -0.13 5.78 3.58
N VAL A 50 -1.39 5.42 3.73
CA VAL A 50 -2.09 5.49 5.01
C VAL A 50 -2.77 4.16 5.29
N ALA A 51 -2.50 3.64 6.49
CA ALA A 51 -3.22 2.53 7.06
C ALA A 51 -4.19 3.05 8.14
N MET A 52 -5.39 2.48 8.14
CA MET A 52 -6.50 2.87 9.01
C MET A 52 -6.72 1.81 10.07
N TYR A 53 -6.80 2.26 11.32
CA TYR A 53 -6.94 1.39 12.46
C TYR A 53 -8.07 1.86 13.39
N TYR A 54 -8.94 0.93 13.76
CA TYR A 54 -9.87 1.12 14.87
C TYR A 54 -9.25 0.56 16.15
N PRO A 55 -9.22 1.32 17.26
CA PRO A 55 -8.69 0.84 18.55
C PRO A 55 -9.30 -0.46 19.06
N GLU A 56 -10.50 -0.82 18.59
CA GLU A 56 -11.26 -2.00 19.01
C GLU A 56 -11.03 -3.22 18.10
N MET A 57 -10.20 -3.10 17.05
CA MET A 57 -9.94 -4.18 16.08
C MET A 57 -8.51 -4.72 16.20
N ASP A 58 -8.35 -6.01 15.87
CA ASP A 58 -7.05 -6.71 15.81
C ASP A 58 -6.46 -6.76 14.38
N GLU A 59 -7.08 -6.04 13.44
CA GLU A 59 -6.69 -5.98 12.04
C GLU A 59 -6.79 -4.56 11.47
N LEU A 60 -6.07 -4.31 10.38
CA LEU A 60 -6.23 -3.08 9.61
C LEU A 60 -7.60 -3.05 8.96
N GLU A 61 -8.32 -1.95 9.16
CA GLU A 61 -9.59 -1.72 8.50
C GLU A 61 -9.37 -1.52 7.00
N GLN A 62 -8.45 -0.62 6.66
CA GLN A 62 -8.27 -0.15 5.29
C GLN A 62 -6.87 0.40 5.07
N GLN A 63 -6.41 0.34 3.81
CA GLN A 63 -5.20 1.02 3.36
C GLN A 63 -5.50 1.83 2.10
N ILE A 64 -4.98 3.05 2.04
CA ILE A 64 -5.18 3.99 0.93
C ILE A 64 -3.87 4.74 0.64
N ASP A 65 -3.56 4.90 -0.64
CA ASP A 65 -2.54 5.84 -1.10
C ASP A 65 -3.18 7.21 -1.34
N TYR A 66 -2.53 8.28 -0.88
CA TYR A 66 -2.90 9.66 -1.13
C TYR A 66 -1.80 10.37 -1.93
N TRP A 67 -2.18 11.24 -2.87
CA TRP A 67 -1.21 12.11 -3.55
C TRP A 67 -0.95 13.36 -2.70
N ASN A 68 0.22 13.41 -2.06
CA ASN A 68 0.73 14.58 -1.34
C ASN A 68 1.67 15.40 -2.25
N GLY A 69 1.11 16.01 -3.30
CA GLY A 69 1.87 16.89 -4.20
C GLY A 69 2.32 18.21 -3.56
N SER A 70 1.86 18.52 -2.35
CA SER A 70 2.25 19.71 -1.61
C SER A 70 3.65 19.60 -1.00
N GLY A 71 4.16 18.38 -0.80
CA GLY A 71 5.42 18.10 -0.14
C GLY A 71 5.43 18.46 1.36
N ILE A 72 4.28 18.78 1.95
CA ILE A 72 4.15 19.06 3.38
C ILE A 72 4.37 17.76 4.15
N ASP A 73 5.28 17.80 5.12
CA ASP A 73 5.45 16.71 6.09
C ASP A 73 4.25 16.72 7.06
N VAL A 74 3.48 15.65 7.02
CA VAL A 74 2.29 15.47 7.87
C VAL A 74 2.60 14.69 9.14
N THR A 75 3.83 14.19 9.31
CA THR A 75 4.24 13.32 10.41
C THR A 75 3.87 13.95 11.76
N GLY A 76 3.14 13.20 12.59
CA GLY A 76 2.72 13.63 13.94
C GLY A 76 1.60 14.69 13.97
N LEU A 77 1.13 15.20 12.83
CA LEU A 77 -0.04 16.08 12.80
C LEU A 77 -1.30 15.29 13.18
N PRO A 78 -2.28 15.89 13.88
CA PRO A 78 -3.59 15.28 14.07
C PRO A 78 -4.22 14.94 12.72
N ALA A 79 -4.87 13.79 12.62
CA ALA A 79 -5.53 13.38 11.39
C ALA A 79 -6.87 12.69 11.64
N ALA A 80 -7.71 12.67 10.62
CA ALA A 80 -8.95 11.88 10.60
C ALA A 80 -9.43 11.61 9.17
N LEU A 81 -10.23 10.56 9.01
CA LEU A 81 -11.00 10.34 7.79
C LEU A 81 -12.21 11.29 7.76
N LEU A 82 -12.53 11.83 6.59
CA LEU A 82 -13.74 12.64 6.38
C LEU A 82 -14.90 11.70 6.00
N ARG A 83 -15.95 11.67 6.82
CA ARG A 83 -17.08 10.72 6.64
C ARG A 83 -17.86 10.94 5.34
N ASP A 84 -17.87 12.17 4.83
CA ASP A 84 -18.71 12.57 3.70
C ASP A 84 -17.93 12.83 2.38
N GLU A 85 -16.62 12.56 2.35
CA GLU A 85 -15.74 12.89 1.21
C GLU A 85 -14.98 11.68 0.65
N GLY A 86 -15.66 10.54 0.48
CA GLY A 86 -15.16 9.41 -0.32
C GLY A 86 -13.76 8.93 0.08
N ASP A 87 -13.58 8.64 1.37
CA ASP A 87 -12.32 8.23 2.00
C ASP A 87 -11.19 9.27 1.95
N SER A 88 -11.50 10.56 1.75
CA SER A 88 -10.53 11.64 1.93
C SER A 88 -10.11 11.76 3.39
N ALA A 89 -8.85 12.12 3.63
CA ALA A 89 -8.31 12.32 4.98
C ALA A 89 -7.88 13.78 5.16
N ILE A 90 -8.08 14.30 6.37
CA ILE A 90 -7.60 15.61 6.77
C ILE A 90 -6.42 15.46 7.71
N PHE A 91 -5.37 16.25 7.48
CA PHE A 91 -4.16 16.33 8.29
C PHE A 91 -3.98 17.76 8.82
N GLY A 92 -3.66 17.88 10.10
CA GLY A 92 -3.61 19.14 10.81
C GLY A 92 -4.96 19.86 10.75
N ASP A 93 -4.92 21.17 10.54
CA ASP A 93 -6.14 21.97 10.54
C ASP A 93 -6.89 21.89 9.20
N ASN A 94 -6.17 21.87 8.06
CA ASN A 94 -6.76 22.19 6.75
C ASN A 94 -6.26 21.33 5.56
N LEU A 95 -5.25 20.46 5.73
CA LEU A 95 -4.72 19.71 4.58
C LEU A 95 -5.59 18.49 4.29
N ILE A 96 -6.48 18.61 3.30
CA ILE A 96 -7.33 17.52 2.84
C ILE A 96 -6.63 16.82 1.67
N LEU A 97 -6.36 15.52 1.84
CA LEU A 97 -5.83 14.66 0.79
C LEU A 97 -6.93 13.71 0.30
N LYS A 98 -7.01 13.56 -1.02
CA LYS A 98 -7.96 12.66 -1.69
C LYS A 98 -7.28 11.34 -2.08
N PRO A 99 -8.00 10.21 -2.07
CA PRO A 99 -7.45 8.94 -2.49
C PRO A 99 -6.83 9.01 -3.89
N TYR A 100 -5.74 8.29 -4.08
CA TYR A 100 -4.95 8.25 -5.29
C TYR A 100 -4.69 6.80 -5.69
N VAL A 101 -4.76 6.52 -7.00
CA VAL A 101 -4.54 5.18 -7.55
C VAL A 101 -3.64 5.28 -8.76
N ARG A 102 -2.66 4.37 -8.85
CA ARG A 102 -1.68 4.33 -9.94
C ARG A 102 -1.43 2.90 -10.42
N PRO A 103 -2.44 2.18 -10.92
CA PRO A 103 -2.23 0.82 -11.39
C PRO A 103 -1.34 0.81 -12.64
N HIS A 104 -0.40 -0.12 -12.70
CA HIS A 104 0.32 -0.46 -13.93
C HIS A 104 -0.56 -1.24 -14.88
N ALA A 105 -1.29 -2.22 -14.36
CA ALA A 105 -2.13 -3.11 -15.14
C ALA A 105 -3.41 -3.41 -14.38
N PHE A 106 -4.32 -4.11 -15.04
CA PHE A 106 -5.55 -4.59 -14.45
C PHE A 106 -5.60 -6.13 -14.50
N LEU A 107 -6.06 -6.72 -13.40
CA LEU A 107 -6.28 -8.15 -13.23
C LEU A 107 -7.79 -8.42 -13.16
N GLY A 108 -8.22 -9.61 -13.56
CA GLY A 108 -9.63 -10.02 -13.51
C GLY A 108 -10.44 -9.59 -14.73
N SER A 109 -11.75 -9.46 -14.55
CA SER A 109 -12.69 -9.13 -15.63
C SER A 109 -12.86 -7.62 -15.81
N GLU A 110 -13.39 -7.22 -16.98
CA GLU A 110 -13.72 -5.82 -17.27
C GLU A 110 -14.80 -5.24 -16.34
N GLU A 111 -15.71 -6.08 -15.85
CA GLU A 111 -16.78 -5.65 -14.94
C GLU A 111 -16.25 -5.32 -13.54
N TRP A 112 -15.19 -6.01 -13.10
CA TRP A 112 -14.64 -5.89 -11.75
C TRP A 112 -13.11 -6.02 -11.75
N PRO A 113 -12.38 -5.09 -12.38
CA PRO A 113 -10.93 -5.18 -12.48
C PRO A 113 -10.28 -4.79 -11.16
N TYR A 114 -9.23 -5.52 -10.80
CA TYR A 114 -8.28 -5.11 -9.78
C TYR A 114 -7.13 -4.36 -10.44
N GLY A 115 -6.81 -3.17 -9.96
CA GLY A 115 -5.58 -2.50 -10.34
C GLY A 115 -4.39 -3.18 -9.70
N ILE A 116 -3.29 -3.37 -10.41
CA ILE A 116 -2.03 -3.85 -9.83
C ILE A 116 -0.91 -2.86 -10.12
N TRP A 117 -0.12 -2.56 -9.10
CA TRP A 117 1.14 -1.82 -9.19
C TRP A 117 2.26 -2.70 -8.63
N TRP A 118 3.46 -2.57 -9.18
CA TRP A 118 4.62 -3.31 -8.67
C TRP A 118 5.91 -2.51 -8.79
N GLN A 119 6.91 -2.86 -7.98
CA GLN A 119 8.26 -2.33 -8.09
C GLN A 119 9.25 -3.39 -7.66
N ARG A 120 10.32 -3.60 -8.44
CA ARG A 120 11.41 -4.49 -8.06
C ARG A 120 12.14 -3.91 -6.85
N VAL A 121 12.41 -4.75 -5.85
CA VAL A 121 13.05 -4.35 -4.59
C VAL A 121 14.47 -4.89 -4.51
N HIS A 122 14.66 -6.18 -4.74
CA HIS A 122 15.95 -6.85 -4.70
C HIS A 122 15.87 -8.20 -5.42
N GLY A 123 16.80 -8.52 -6.31
CA GLY A 123 16.79 -9.82 -7.00
C GLY A 123 15.45 -10.08 -7.69
N ASN A 124 14.78 -11.18 -7.38
CA ASN A 124 13.45 -11.54 -7.89
C ASN A 124 12.29 -11.14 -6.95
N TYR A 125 12.55 -10.25 -5.98
CA TYR A 125 11.54 -9.76 -5.03
C TYR A 125 10.96 -8.42 -5.50
N TYR A 126 9.64 -8.33 -5.44
CA TYR A 126 8.85 -7.19 -5.87
C TYR A 126 7.94 -6.75 -4.75
N ARG A 127 7.82 -5.45 -4.56
CA ARG A 127 6.65 -4.90 -3.87
C ARG A 127 5.48 -4.97 -4.83
N VAL A 128 4.37 -5.53 -4.42
CA VAL A 128 3.14 -5.62 -5.21
C VAL A 128 1.99 -5.05 -4.41
N ILE A 129 1.26 -4.13 -5.03
CA ILE A 129 0.06 -3.51 -4.47
C ILE A 129 -1.11 -3.81 -5.40
N VAL A 130 -2.18 -4.35 -4.83
CA VAL A 130 -3.43 -4.61 -5.53
C VAL A 130 -4.51 -3.68 -5.00
N TYR A 131 -5.19 -3.00 -5.91
CA TYR A 131 -6.22 -2.02 -5.64
C TYR A 131 -7.58 -2.50 -6.12
N ARG A 132 -8.62 -2.18 -5.37
CA ARG A 132 -10.00 -2.17 -5.86
C ARG A 132 -10.53 -0.76 -5.70
N ARG A 133 -10.81 -0.10 -6.84
CA ARG A 133 -10.98 1.37 -6.89
C ARG A 133 -9.72 2.03 -6.32
N TRP A 134 -9.83 2.77 -5.22
CA TRP A 134 -8.71 3.42 -4.53
C TRP A 134 -8.28 2.71 -3.24
N ILE A 135 -8.95 1.63 -2.89
CA ILE A 135 -8.64 0.85 -1.69
C ILE A 135 -7.54 -0.14 -2.02
N ILE A 136 -6.49 -0.19 -1.20
CA ILE A 136 -5.46 -1.22 -1.27
C ILE A 136 -6.03 -2.49 -0.63
N CYS A 137 -6.27 -3.51 -1.46
CA CYS A 137 -6.74 -4.82 -1.02
C CYS A 137 -5.61 -5.70 -0.51
N SER A 138 -4.40 -5.49 -1.02
CA SER A 138 -3.21 -6.16 -0.53
C SER A 138 -1.95 -5.40 -0.92
N GLU A 139 -1.01 -5.29 0.00
CA GLU A 139 0.35 -4.82 -0.23
C GLU A 139 1.32 -5.82 0.40
N TYR A 140 2.21 -6.40 -0.41
CA TYR A 140 3.21 -7.36 0.08
C TYR A 140 4.53 -7.23 -0.68
N LEU A 141 5.61 -7.66 -0.02
CA LEU A 141 6.77 -8.16 -0.73
C LEU A 141 6.40 -9.53 -1.31
N MET A 142 6.66 -9.75 -2.58
CA MET A 142 6.35 -10.99 -3.28
C MET A 142 7.54 -11.48 -4.10
N THR A 143 7.65 -12.79 -4.25
CA THR A 143 8.57 -13.45 -5.19
C THR A 143 7.78 -14.43 -6.06
N GLU A 144 8.30 -14.75 -7.24
CA GLU A 144 7.77 -15.87 -8.02
C GLU A 144 7.96 -17.18 -7.23
N LYS A 145 6.94 -18.04 -7.24
CA LYS A 145 6.83 -19.25 -6.42
C LYS A 145 8.03 -20.19 -6.54
N ASP A 146 8.58 -20.35 -7.74
CA ASP A 146 9.72 -21.22 -8.01
C ASP A 146 11.05 -20.44 -8.00
N GLY A 147 11.03 -19.19 -7.53
CA GLY A 147 12.19 -18.32 -7.43
C GLY A 147 12.65 -17.74 -8.76
N GLN A 148 11.85 -17.84 -9.83
CA GLN A 148 12.24 -17.30 -11.13
C GLN A 148 12.26 -15.77 -11.14
N ASP A 149 13.23 -15.18 -11.81
CA ASP A 149 13.23 -13.74 -12.06
C ASP A 149 12.27 -13.40 -13.21
N VAL A 150 11.19 -12.69 -12.87
CA VAL A 150 10.15 -12.26 -13.80
C VAL A 150 10.34 -10.82 -14.33
N THR A 151 11.52 -10.22 -14.09
CA THR A 151 11.82 -8.83 -14.51
C THR A 151 11.68 -8.66 -16.01
N TRP A 152 11.93 -9.71 -16.79
CA TRP A 152 11.85 -9.67 -18.24
C TRP A 152 10.47 -9.25 -18.77
N PHE A 153 9.36 -9.47 -18.04
CA PHE A 153 8.03 -8.97 -18.44
C PHE A 153 7.40 -7.97 -17.48
N LEU A 154 7.75 -7.99 -16.20
CA LEU A 154 7.28 -6.96 -15.26
C LEU A 154 8.08 -5.67 -15.39
N GLY A 155 9.35 -5.75 -15.79
CA GLY A 155 10.29 -4.63 -15.71
C GLY A 155 10.61 -4.28 -14.25
N GLU A 156 11.18 -3.10 -14.06
CA GLU A 156 11.61 -2.61 -12.73
C GLU A 156 10.46 -1.96 -11.95
N GLY A 157 9.41 -1.48 -12.63
CA GLY A 157 8.27 -0.80 -12.01
C GLY A 157 7.58 0.18 -12.95
N PHE A 158 7.03 1.27 -12.40
CA PHE A 158 6.21 2.25 -13.16
C PHE A 158 7.01 2.93 -14.26
N ASP A 159 8.21 3.40 -13.90
CA ASP A 159 9.07 4.20 -14.77
C ASP A 159 9.81 3.34 -15.81
N THR A 160 9.81 2.02 -15.64
CA THR A 160 10.49 1.09 -16.55
C THR A 160 9.65 -0.18 -16.69
N PRO A 161 8.48 -0.08 -17.36
CA PRO A 161 7.58 -1.21 -17.50
C PRO A 161 8.19 -2.27 -18.43
N GLY A 162 7.98 -3.54 -18.10
CA GLY A 162 8.34 -4.64 -18.99
C GLY A 162 7.39 -4.80 -20.18
N TRP A 163 7.59 -5.87 -20.96
CA TRP A 163 6.75 -6.19 -22.12
C TRP A 163 5.34 -6.62 -21.68
N LYS A 164 4.38 -5.70 -21.73
CA LYS A 164 2.93 -5.99 -21.69
C LYS A 164 2.48 -6.47 -23.08
N PRO A 165 1.60 -7.47 -23.20
CA PRO A 165 0.52 -7.74 -22.27
C PRO A 165 0.61 -9.11 -21.55
N PHE A 166 0.23 -9.10 -20.28
CA PHE A 166 -0.18 -10.29 -19.54
C PHE A 166 -1.61 -10.07 -19.04
N SER A 167 -2.38 -11.14 -18.89
CA SER A 167 -3.56 -11.14 -18.03
C SER A 167 -3.19 -11.69 -16.65
N GLY A 168 -4.09 -11.61 -15.68
CA GLY A 168 -3.83 -12.19 -14.38
C GLY A 168 -5.02 -12.19 -13.46
N TYR A 169 -4.82 -12.80 -12.31
CA TYR A 169 -5.81 -13.00 -11.27
C TYR A 169 -5.18 -12.72 -9.90
N TRP A 170 -5.98 -12.19 -8.97
CA TRP A 170 -5.60 -12.00 -7.59
C TRP A 170 -6.57 -12.75 -6.66
N GLY A 171 -6.00 -13.53 -5.74
CA GLY A 171 -6.72 -14.26 -4.70
C GLY A 171 -5.84 -14.49 -3.48
N GLY A 172 -5.07 -13.46 -3.08
CA GLY A 172 -4.00 -13.52 -2.09
C GLY A 172 -2.62 -13.68 -2.74
N ASN A 173 -2.49 -14.62 -3.67
CA ASN A 173 -1.38 -14.66 -4.62
C ASN A 173 -1.74 -13.85 -5.87
N VAL A 174 -0.73 -13.42 -6.62
CA VAL A 174 -0.90 -12.81 -7.94
C VAL A 174 -0.44 -13.78 -9.01
N THR A 175 -1.38 -14.33 -9.78
CA THR A 175 -1.06 -15.20 -10.91
C THR A 175 -1.10 -14.39 -12.20
N LEU A 176 -0.03 -14.51 -12.99
CA LEU A 176 0.22 -13.76 -14.21
C LEU A 176 0.31 -14.73 -15.39
N TYR A 177 -0.33 -14.37 -16.50
CA TYR A 177 -0.40 -15.18 -17.72
C TYR A 177 0.22 -14.41 -18.91
N PRO A 178 1.54 -14.20 -18.95
CA PRO A 178 2.22 -13.79 -20.18
C PRO A 178 2.19 -14.92 -21.23
N ALA A 179 2.58 -14.61 -22.47
CA ALA A 179 2.58 -15.59 -23.56
C ALA A 179 3.49 -16.81 -23.31
N GLN A 180 4.49 -16.66 -22.45
CA GLN A 180 5.53 -17.67 -22.19
C GLN A 180 5.13 -18.71 -21.13
N GLY A 181 4.07 -18.46 -20.34
CA GLY A 181 3.66 -19.40 -19.30
C GLY A 181 2.82 -18.78 -18.20
N ILE A 182 2.70 -19.51 -17.09
CA ILE A 182 1.96 -19.09 -15.91
C ILE A 182 2.98 -18.86 -14.79
N TYR A 183 2.95 -17.67 -14.19
CA TYR A 183 3.85 -17.29 -13.10
C TYR A 183 3.02 -16.88 -11.90
N THR A 184 3.36 -17.33 -10.71
CA THR A 184 2.60 -17.00 -9.49
C THR A 184 3.49 -16.30 -8.50
N LEU A 185 3.22 -15.02 -8.26
CA LEU A 185 3.84 -14.27 -7.19
C LEU A 185 3.14 -14.60 -5.87
N VAL A 186 3.95 -14.97 -4.88
CA VAL A 186 3.50 -15.34 -3.53
C VAL A 186 4.03 -14.32 -2.53
N PRO A 187 3.26 -13.96 -1.49
CA PRO A 187 3.71 -13.06 -0.44
C PRO A 187 4.86 -13.67 0.36
N VAL A 188 5.79 -12.82 0.78
CA VAL A 188 6.96 -13.17 1.58
C VAL A 188 6.91 -12.37 2.88
N MET A 189 7.06 -13.07 4.00
CA MET A 189 7.20 -12.45 5.31
C MET A 189 8.67 -12.40 5.71
N GLU A 190 9.02 -11.56 6.69
CA GLU A 190 10.40 -11.39 7.17
C GLU A 190 11.10 -12.72 7.49
N LYS A 191 10.41 -13.65 8.15
CA LYS A 191 10.91 -14.99 8.50
C LYS A 191 11.24 -15.89 7.29
N ASP A 192 10.72 -15.56 6.11
CA ASP A 192 10.84 -16.35 4.89
C ASP A 192 11.91 -15.75 3.93
N LEU A 193 12.57 -14.65 4.33
CA LEU A 193 13.66 -14.06 3.57
C LEU A 193 14.91 -14.94 3.61
N PRO A 194 15.67 -15.05 2.51
CA PRO A 194 16.89 -15.82 2.48
C PRO A 194 17.99 -15.12 3.29
N PRO A 195 19.00 -15.86 3.80
CA PRO A 195 20.04 -15.30 4.66
C PRO A 195 20.91 -14.20 4.02
N ASP A 196 20.97 -14.15 2.69
CA ASP A 196 21.70 -13.17 1.90
C ASP A 196 20.85 -11.95 1.50
N PHE A 197 19.57 -11.91 1.86
CA PHE A 197 18.73 -10.74 1.62
C PHE A 197 19.26 -9.52 2.40
N PRO A 198 19.38 -8.34 1.79
CA PRO A 198 19.97 -7.18 2.46
C PRO A 198 19.20 -6.78 3.72
N GLU A 199 19.90 -6.82 4.86
CA GLU A 199 19.35 -6.45 6.16
C GLU A 199 18.84 -5.00 6.13
N GLY A 200 17.65 -4.78 6.69
CA GLY A 200 17.05 -3.45 6.78
C GLY A 200 16.59 -2.86 5.46
N LEU A 201 16.60 -3.61 4.35
CA LEU A 201 16.03 -3.14 3.08
C LEU A 201 14.50 -3.05 3.12
N VAL A 202 13.85 -3.98 3.84
CA VAL A 202 12.41 -4.00 4.06
C VAL A 202 12.14 -4.03 5.56
N ARG A 203 11.15 -3.25 6.01
CA ARG A 203 10.68 -3.23 7.38
C ARG A 203 9.17 -3.40 7.39
N TRP A 204 8.70 -4.45 8.07
CA TRP A 204 7.30 -4.62 8.37
C TRP A 204 6.98 -3.81 9.63
N ILE A 205 6.00 -2.92 9.52
CA ILE A 205 5.42 -2.25 10.67
C ILE A 205 4.20 -3.09 11.07
N PRO A 206 4.03 -3.41 12.38
CA PRO A 206 2.73 -3.83 12.88
C PRO A 206 1.77 -2.71 12.52
#